data_AF-W7A738-F1
#
_entry.id   AF-W7A738-F1
#
_cell.length_a   1.000
_cell.length_b   1.000
_cell.length_c   1.000
_cell.angle_alpha   90.00
_cell.angle_beta   90.00
_cell.angle_gamma   90.00
#
_symmetry.space_group_name_H-M   'P 1'
#
loop_
_entity.id
_entity.type
_entity.pdbx_description
1 polymer ?
#
loop_
_entity_poly.entity_id
_entity_poly.type
_entity_poly.pdbx_seq_one_letter_code
_entity_poly.pdbx_strand_id
1 'polypeptide(L)'
;MEDKFREAFILFSSCSDKMELHQFYELMHSFGIILPPEEKAELPLMVDMEFWLKLAKRHYNHQDPFKHVRSVSEKNSGVQIKIQNFIGIMKALDTRLTDKDLDLLLKITNPENKETIDLNTVSQKLSEVM
;
A
#
# COMPACT_ATOMS: atom_id res chain seq x y z
N MET A 1 -14.51 5.70 -6.39
CA MET A 1 -13.75 5.01 -5.31
C MET A 1 -14.32 3.63 -5.02
N GLU A 2 -15.63 3.47 -4.82
CA GLU A 2 -16.22 2.14 -4.61
C GLU A 2 -15.90 1.15 -5.75
N ASP A 3 -15.96 1.60 -7.01
CA ASP A 3 -15.60 0.75 -8.17
C ASP A 3 -14.15 0.26 -8.12
N LYS A 4 -13.21 1.10 -7.64
CA LYS A 4 -11.81 0.72 -7.46
C LYS A 4 -11.63 -0.29 -6.34
N PHE A 5 -12.41 -0.18 -5.25
CA PHE A 5 -12.41 -1.21 -4.21
C PHE A 5 -12.93 -2.55 -4.75
N ARG A 6 -13.97 -2.53 -5.58
CA ARG A 6 -14.51 -3.74 -6.22
C ARG A 6 -13.51 -4.36 -7.19
N GLU A 7 -12.92 -3.54 -8.07
CA GLU A 7 -11.90 -3.97 -9.03
C GLU A 7 -10.70 -4.59 -8.32
N ALA A 8 -10.18 -3.94 -7.28
CA ALA A 8 -9.06 -4.48 -6.52
C ALA A 8 -9.41 -5.81 -5.83
N PHE A 9 -10.61 -5.94 -5.24
CA PHE A 9 -11.02 -7.22 -4.67
C PHE A 9 -10.96 -8.34 -5.70
N ILE A 10 -11.48 -8.10 -6.90
CA ILE A 10 -11.46 -9.06 -8.02
C ILE A 10 -10.03 -9.41 -8.43
N LEU A 11 -9.13 -8.43 -8.50
CA LEU A 11 -7.73 -8.65 -8.84
C LEU A 11 -7.01 -9.52 -7.79
N PHE A 12 -7.16 -9.19 -6.51
CA PHE A 12 -6.51 -9.92 -5.42
C PHE A 12 -7.15 -11.30 -5.16
N SER A 13 -8.45 -11.48 -5.45
CA SER A 13 -9.14 -12.75 -5.26
C SER A 13 -9.03 -13.67 -6.47
N SER A 14 -8.37 -13.23 -7.56
CA SER A 14 -8.39 -13.94 -8.84
C SER A 14 -9.82 -14.23 -9.32
N CYS A 15 -10.71 -13.24 -9.20
CA CYS A 15 -12.14 -13.32 -9.50
C CYS A 15 -12.95 -14.30 -8.62
N SER A 16 -12.38 -14.82 -7.52
CA SER A 16 -13.13 -15.61 -6.54
C SER A 16 -14.09 -14.73 -5.72
N ASP A 17 -15.22 -15.29 -5.31
CA ASP A 17 -16.19 -14.64 -4.42
C ASP A 17 -15.65 -14.44 -2.99
N LYS A 18 -14.63 -15.23 -2.62
CA LYS A 18 -13.98 -15.18 -1.31
C LYS A 18 -12.46 -15.16 -1.44
N MET A 19 -11.83 -14.48 -0.50
CA MET A 19 -10.39 -14.26 -0.43
C MET A 19 -9.83 -14.79 0.89
N GLU A 20 -8.66 -15.40 0.86
CA GLU A 20 -7.95 -15.81 2.06
C GLU A 20 -7.40 -14.61 2.82
N LEU A 21 -7.25 -14.75 4.14
CA LEU A 21 -6.81 -13.65 5.01
C LEU A 21 -5.45 -13.06 4.60
N HIS A 22 -4.51 -13.87 4.11
CA HIS A 22 -3.19 -13.39 3.71
C HIS A 22 -3.27 -12.45 2.48
N GLN A 23 -4.10 -12.80 1.49
CA GLN A 23 -4.40 -11.97 0.32
C GLN A 23 -5.18 -10.71 0.72
N PHE A 24 -6.08 -10.85 1.70
CA PHE A 24 -6.87 -9.73 2.20
C PHE A 24 -6.01 -8.65 2.85
N TYR A 25 -4.94 -9.03 3.57
CA TYR A 25 -3.97 -8.06 4.06
C TYR A 25 -3.29 -7.29 2.92
N GLU A 26 -2.98 -7.93 1.80
CA GLU A 26 -2.39 -7.26 0.64
C GLU A 26 -3.35 -6.24 0.02
N LEU A 27 -4.62 -6.63 -0.13
CA LEU A 27 -5.69 -5.76 -0.61
C LEU A 27 -5.86 -4.55 0.30
N MET A 28 -5.91 -4.73 1.63
CA MET A 28 -6.03 -3.61 2.55
C MET A 28 -4.82 -2.68 2.47
N HIS A 29 -3.60 -3.24 2.47
CA HIS A 29 -2.37 -2.46 2.40
C HIS A 29 -2.21 -1.72 1.07
N SER A 30 -2.77 -2.23 -0.04
CA SER A 30 -2.72 -1.53 -1.34
C SER A 30 -3.50 -0.21 -1.34
N PHE A 31 -4.49 -0.07 -0.43
CA PHE A 31 -5.22 1.19 -0.19
C PHE A 31 -4.69 1.96 1.03
N GLY A 32 -3.52 1.59 1.56
CA GLY A 32 -2.91 2.23 2.72
C GLY A 32 -3.64 1.99 4.04
N ILE A 33 -4.54 1.00 4.10
CA ILE A 33 -5.29 0.65 5.32
C ILE A 33 -4.45 -0.26 6.19
N ILE A 34 -4.15 0.17 7.41
CA ILE A 34 -3.50 -0.64 8.44
C ILE A 34 -4.45 -0.76 9.63
N LEU A 35 -4.90 -1.98 9.91
CA LEU A 35 -5.77 -2.26 11.06
C LEU A 35 -4.97 -2.34 12.37
N PRO A 36 -5.55 -1.91 13.50
CA PRO A 36 -4.95 -2.15 14.81
C PRO A 36 -5.09 -3.63 15.22
N PRO A 37 -4.27 -4.14 16.16
CA PRO A 37 -4.23 -5.56 16.53
C PRO A 37 -5.58 -6.15 16.96
N GLU A 38 -6.40 -5.38 17.66
CA GLU A 38 -7.72 -5.78 18.13
C GLU A 38 -8.68 -6.06 16.97
N GLU A 39 -8.70 -5.21 15.95
CA GLU A 39 -9.54 -5.41 14.77
C GLU A 39 -9.03 -6.57 13.90
N LYS A 40 -7.70 -6.81 13.88
CA LYS A 40 -7.13 -7.98 13.21
C LYS A 40 -7.58 -9.29 13.83
N ALA A 41 -7.76 -9.33 15.16
CA ALA A 41 -8.19 -10.53 15.88
C ALA A 41 -9.64 -10.92 15.57
N GLU A 42 -10.45 -9.98 15.07
CA GLU A 42 -11.86 -10.18 14.73
C GLU A 42 -12.08 -10.50 13.23
N LEU A 43 -11.01 -10.53 12.42
CA LEU A 43 -11.13 -10.82 10.99
C LEU A 43 -11.59 -12.27 10.73
N PRO A 44 -12.51 -12.48 9.77
CA PRO A 44 -12.88 -13.83 9.38
C PRO A 44 -11.73 -14.52 8.62
N LEU A 45 -11.72 -15.85 8.64
CA LEU A 45 -10.72 -16.66 7.92
C LEU A 45 -10.77 -16.44 6.40
N MET A 46 -11.98 -16.18 5.88
CA MET A 46 -12.25 -15.89 4.48
C MET A 46 -13.09 -14.63 4.40
N VAL A 47 -12.73 -13.72 3.49
CA VAL A 47 -13.37 -12.43 3.31
C VAL A 47 -14.12 -12.39 1.99
N ASP A 48 -15.37 -11.94 2.01
CA ASP A 48 -16.15 -11.66 0.80
C ASP A 48 -16.14 -10.18 0.44
N MET A 49 -16.69 -9.87 -0.75
CA MET A 49 -16.73 -8.50 -1.26
C MET A 49 -17.56 -7.57 -0.37
N GLU A 50 -18.64 -8.04 0.25
CA GLU A 50 -19.49 -7.21 1.11
C GLU A 50 -18.71 -6.75 2.35
N PHE A 51 -18.04 -7.68 3.02
CA PHE A 51 -17.18 -7.38 4.16
C PHE A 51 -16.07 -6.40 3.77
N TRP A 52 -15.38 -6.66 2.66
CA TRP A 52 -14.33 -5.77 2.15
C TRP A 52 -14.84 -4.35 1.92
N LEU A 53 -15.95 -4.18 1.19
CA LEU A 53 -16.47 -2.85 0.87
C LEU A 53 -16.88 -2.08 2.13
N LYS A 54 -17.43 -2.77 3.14
CA LYS A 54 -17.75 -2.16 4.43
C LYS A 54 -16.50 -1.71 5.18
N LEU A 55 -15.45 -2.55 5.19
CA LEU A 55 -14.18 -2.23 5.83
C LEU A 55 -13.47 -1.08 5.11
N ALA A 56 -13.37 -1.13 3.79
CA ALA A 56 -12.76 -0.07 2.98
C ALA A 56 -13.43 1.28 3.20
N LYS A 57 -14.77 1.33 3.20
CA LYS A 57 -15.53 2.57 3.47
C LYS A 57 -15.26 3.15 4.87
N ARG A 58 -14.99 2.30 5.86
CA ARG A 58 -14.74 2.72 7.25
C ARG A 58 -13.30 3.18 7.47
N HIS A 59 -12.33 2.51 6.85
CA HIS A 59 -10.91 2.68 7.20
C HIS A 59 -10.09 3.45 6.16
N TYR A 60 -10.58 3.57 4.93
CA TYR A 60 -9.84 4.29 3.89
C TYR A 60 -9.75 5.78 4.22
N ASN A 61 -8.52 6.31 4.23
CA ASN A 61 -8.29 7.71 4.48
C ASN A 61 -8.41 8.52 3.18
N HIS A 62 -9.59 9.07 2.92
CA HIS A 62 -9.87 9.87 1.73
C HIS A 62 -8.98 11.12 1.57
N GLN A 63 -8.45 11.67 2.66
CA GLN A 63 -7.61 12.88 2.61
C GLN A 63 -6.14 12.54 2.39
N ASP A 64 -5.68 11.41 2.93
CA ASP A 64 -4.27 11.00 2.90
C ASP A 64 -4.15 9.47 2.92
N PRO A 65 -4.40 8.80 1.77
CA PRO A 65 -4.51 7.34 1.70
C PRO A 65 -3.26 6.62 2.21
N PHE A 66 -2.09 7.16 1.87
CA PHE A 66 -0.78 6.59 2.23
C PHE A 66 -0.11 7.32 3.40
N LYS A 67 -0.89 7.87 4.34
CA LYS A 67 -0.39 8.57 5.54
C LYS A 67 0.75 7.84 6.26
N HIS A 68 0.72 6.51 6.25
CA HIS A 68 1.73 5.67 6.92
C HIS A 68 3.11 5.70 6.24
N VAL A 69 3.16 5.94 4.94
CA VAL A 69 4.41 6.17 4.21
C VAL A 69 4.99 7.53 4.63
N ARG A 70 4.14 8.56 4.72
CA ARG A 70 4.55 9.90 5.12
C ARG A 70 4.89 10.03 6.61
N SER A 71 4.20 9.32 7.50
CA SER A 71 4.36 9.48 8.95
C SER A 71 5.78 9.19 9.45
N VAL A 72 6.54 8.37 8.71
CA VAL A 72 7.96 8.13 9.00
C VAL A 72 8.81 9.39 8.78
N SER A 73 8.41 10.24 7.82
CA SER A 73 9.05 11.53 7.52
C SER A 73 8.53 12.70 8.35
N GLU A 74 7.42 12.57 9.10
CA GLU A 74 6.87 13.66 9.93
C GLU A 74 7.83 14.12 11.03
N LYS A 75 8.72 13.24 11.50
CA LYS A 75 9.77 13.60 12.48
C LYS A 75 10.94 14.35 11.85
N ASN A 76 11.14 14.23 10.53
CA ASN A 76 12.25 14.82 9.80
C ASN A 76 11.74 15.31 8.43
N SER A 77 11.20 16.53 8.40
CA SER A 77 10.73 17.14 7.16
C SER A 77 11.89 17.29 6.16
N GLY A 78 11.75 16.71 4.97
CA GLY A 78 12.74 16.82 3.89
C GLY A 78 13.85 15.76 3.89
N VAL A 79 13.67 14.60 4.54
CA VAL A 79 14.62 13.49 4.42
C VAL A 79 14.70 13.01 2.97
N GLN A 80 15.88 13.16 2.39
CA GLN A 80 16.26 12.61 1.10
C GLN A 80 17.00 11.29 1.33
N ILE A 81 16.34 10.17 1.01
CA ILE A 81 16.93 8.83 1.16
C ILE A 81 17.65 8.47 -0.13
N LYS A 82 18.93 8.09 -0.07
CA LYS A 82 19.63 7.55 -1.25
C LYS A 82 18.87 6.34 -1.79
N ILE A 83 18.67 6.26 -3.10
CA ILE A 83 17.93 5.16 -3.74
C ILE A 83 18.46 3.78 -3.33
N GLN A 84 19.78 3.63 -3.25
CA GLN A 84 20.40 2.36 -2.83
C GLN A 84 20.03 1.96 -1.39
N ASN A 85 19.88 2.92 -0.48
CA ASN A 85 19.45 2.64 0.89
C ASN A 85 17.96 2.28 0.93
N PHE A 86 17.13 2.95 0.12
CA PHE A 86 15.72 2.62 -0.01
C PHE A 86 15.53 1.18 -0.53
N ILE A 87 16.22 0.82 -1.62
CA ILE A 87 16.23 -0.55 -2.16
C ILE A 87 16.75 -1.54 -1.11
N GLY A 88 17.83 -1.19 -0.41
CA GLY A 88 18.39 -2.03 0.66
C GLY A 88 17.37 -2.35 1.76
N ILE A 89 16.59 -1.36 2.18
CA ILE A 89 15.50 -1.56 3.16
C ILE A 89 14.41 -2.46 2.59
N MET A 90 13.97 -2.22 1.35
CA MET A 90 12.93 -3.05 0.70
C MET A 90 13.36 -4.51 0.55
N LYS A 91 14.65 -4.77 0.28
CA LYS A 91 15.20 -6.13 0.22
C LYS A 91 15.37 -6.76 1.60
N ALA A 92 15.79 -5.99 2.60
CA ALA A 92 16.00 -6.48 3.97
C ALA A 92 14.70 -6.84 4.69
N LEU A 93 13.59 -6.15 4.36
CA LEU A 93 12.26 -6.40 4.96
C LEU A 93 11.50 -7.57 4.31
N ASP A 94 12.16 -8.36 3.46
CA ASP A 94 11.59 -9.51 2.75
C ASP A 94 10.27 -9.16 2.03
N THR A 95 10.33 -8.11 1.21
CA THR A 95 9.18 -7.70 0.42
C THR A 95 8.88 -8.75 -0.66
N ARG A 96 7.60 -8.95 -0.98
CA ARG A 96 7.18 -9.81 -2.09
C ARG A 96 7.45 -9.21 -3.48
N LEU A 97 8.22 -8.13 -3.55
CA LEU A 97 8.52 -7.40 -4.76
C LEU A 97 9.83 -7.92 -5.35
N THR A 98 9.82 -8.22 -6.63
CA THR A 98 11.05 -8.54 -7.38
C THR A 98 11.84 -7.26 -7.67
N ASP A 99 13.09 -7.41 -8.11
CA ASP A 99 13.90 -6.28 -8.58
C ASP A 99 13.20 -5.47 -9.68
N LYS A 100 12.44 -6.15 -10.57
CA LYS A 100 11.66 -5.48 -11.63
C LYS A 100 10.51 -4.66 -11.07
N ASP A 101 9.88 -5.13 -9.99
CA ASP A 101 8.79 -4.42 -9.34
C ASP A 101 9.32 -3.19 -8.60
N LEU A 102 10.51 -3.30 -8.00
CA LEU A 102 11.21 -2.15 -7.39
C LEU A 102 11.61 -1.11 -8.46
N ASP A 103 12.08 -1.55 -9.63
CA ASP A 103 12.35 -0.64 -10.75
C ASP A 103 11.07 0.08 -11.23
N LEU A 104 9.94 -0.62 -11.26
CA LEU A 104 8.65 -0.02 -11.61
C LEU A 104 8.21 1.01 -10.56
N LEU A 105 8.34 0.69 -9.27
CA LEU A 105 8.07 1.62 -8.19
C LEU A 105 8.92 2.89 -8.35
N LEU A 106 10.22 2.76 -8.62
CA LEU A 106 11.12 3.89 -8.82
C LEU A 106 10.74 4.74 -10.04
N LYS A 107 10.27 4.12 -11.14
CA LYS A 107 9.76 4.86 -12.31
C LYS A 107 8.53 5.70 -11.98
N ILE A 108 7.65 5.21 -11.10
CA ILE A 108 6.46 5.95 -10.66
C ILE A 108 6.86 7.09 -9.72
N THR A 109 7.72 6.82 -8.74
CA THR A 109 7.98 7.75 -7.63
C THR A 109 9.16 8.69 -7.87
N ASN A 110 10.08 8.33 -8.77
CA ASN A 110 11.29 9.10 -9.12
C ASN A 110 11.55 9.09 -10.64
N PRO A 111 10.64 9.64 -11.46
CA PRO A 111 10.73 9.57 -12.92
C PRO A 111 11.96 10.31 -13.50
N GLU A 112 12.51 11.27 -12.75
CA GLU A 112 13.70 12.04 -13.15
C GLU A 112 15.02 11.33 -12.81
N ASN A 113 14.98 10.11 -12.26
CA ASN A 113 16.15 9.32 -11.85
C ASN A 113 17.11 10.07 -10.92
N LYS A 114 16.56 10.81 -9.94
CA LYS A 114 17.37 11.46 -8.90
C LYS A 114 18.10 10.43 -8.05
N GLU A 115 19.25 10.80 -7.48
CA GLU A 115 20.01 9.93 -6.57
C GLU A 115 19.30 9.67 -5.23
N THR A 116 18.30 10.48 -4.91
CA THR A 116 17.53 10.42 -3.66
C THR A 116 16.03 10.39 -3.91
N ILE A 117 15.29 9.89 -2.92
CA ILE A 117 13.83 9.85 -2.89
C ILE A 117 13.28 10.44 -1.60
N ASP A 118 12.13 11.10 -1.71
CA ASP A 118 11.36 11.65 -0.61
C ASP A 118 10.08 10.81 -0.42
N LEU A 119 9.82 10.36 0.80
CA LEU A 119 8.63 9.58 1.14
C LEU A 119 7.33 10.38 0.97
N ASN A 120 7.38 11.72 1.08
CA ASN A 120 6.25 12.58 0.74
C ASN A 120 5.88 12.43 -0.74
N THR A 121 6.88 12.47 -1.62
CA THR A 121 6.70 12.29 -3.05
C THR A 121 6.24 10.89 -3.40
N VAL A 122 6.76 9.85 -2.72
CA VAL A 122 6.28 8.46 -2.87
C VAL A 122 4.78 8.38 -2.55
N SER A 123 4.38 8.87 -1.38
CA SER A 123 2.98 8.86 -0.92
C SER A 123 2.07 9.60 -1.91
N GLN A 124 2.52 10.76 -2.40
CA GLN A 124 1.78 11.53 -3.39
C GLN A 124 1.64 10.79 -4.72
N LYS A 125 2.74 10.27 -5.27
CA LYS A 125 2.75 9.58 -6.56
C LYS A 125 1.92 8.31 -6.56
N LEU A 126 1.92 7.56 -5.45
CA LEU A 126 1.05 6.39 -5.29
C LEU A 126 -0.43 6.78 -5.21
N SER A 127 -0.76 7.92 -4.61
CA SER A 127 -2.15 8.43 -4.57
C SER A 127 -2.66 8.87 -5.94
N GLU A 128 -1.77 9.38 -6.81
CA GLU A 128 -2.12 9.86 -8.16
C GLU A 128 -2.48 8.72 -9.14
N VAL A 129 -2.00 7.50 -8.89
CA VAL A 129 -2.20 6.33 -9.78
C VAL A 129 -3.31 5.38 -9.34
N MET A 130 -4.00 5.71 -8.24
CA MET A 130 -5.03 4.88 -7.61
C MET A 130 -6.43 5.24 -8.13
#